data_AF-A0A955UQJ3-F1
#
_entry.id   AF-A0A955UQJ3-F1
#
_cell.length_a   1.000
_cell.length_b   1.000
_cell.length_c   1.000
_cell.angle_alpha   90.00
_cell.angle_beta   90.00
_cell.angle_gamma   90.00
#
_symmetry.space_group_name_H-M   'P 1'
#
loop_
_entity.id
_entity.type
_entity.pdbx_description
1 polymer ?
#
loop_
_entity_poly.entity_id
_entity_poly.type
_entity_poly.pdbx_seq_one_letter_code
_entity_poly.pdbx_strand_id
1 'polypeptide(L)'
;MADEYRRLRIASSDPVARERLLAEAFEAGAGGAEELDTGAPASPCFEAWVYLPTDEAEAIRAGLVAAAGEADEVGAIESLPEVDWSEAWKAGLEALRVSERLVVRPPFVAFELEPD
;
A
#
# COMPACT_ATOMS: atom_id res chain seq x y z
N MET A 1 6.29 -5.15 14.72
CA MET A 1 5.26 -4.18 14.26
C MET A 1 4.37 -4.73 13.15
N ALA A 2 4.56 -5.97 12.67
CA ALA A 2 3.74 -6.56 11.60
C ALA A 2 2.32 -6.95 12.03
N ASP A 3 2.04 -6.98 13.34
CA ASP A 3 0.75 -7.40 13.88
C ASP A 3 -0.31 -6.30 13.94
N GLU A 4 0.01 -5.05 13.61
CA GLU A 4 -0.94 -3.94 13.73
C GLU A 4 -1.94 -3.89 12.57
N TYR A 5 -1.52 -4.33 11.37
CA TYR A 5 -2.33 -4.26 10.17
C TYR A 5 -2.42 -5.57 9.39
N ARG A 6 -3.59 -5.77 8.79
CA ARG A 6 -3.88 -6.75 7.75
C ARG A 6 -4.25 -6.03 6.46
N ARG A 7 -4.43 -6.75 5.36
CA ARG A 7 -4.99 -6.19 4.14
C ARG A 7 -6.04 -7.08 3.51
N LEU A 8 -6.89 -6.53 2.66
CA LEU A 8 -7.72 -7.30 1.73
C LEU A 8 -7.78 -6.59 0.38
N ARG A 9 -8.10 -7.34 -0.68
CA ARG A 9 -8.30 -6.77 -2.01
C ARG A 9 -9.74 -6.34 -2.19
N ILE A 10 -9.97 -5.18 -2.80
CA ILE A 10 -11.27 -4.83 -3.40
C ILE A 10 -11.11 -4.70 -4.90
N ALA A 11 -12.16 -5.05 -5.66
CA ALA A 11 -12.20 -4.81 -7.09
C ALA A 11 -13.59 -4.36 -7.55
N SER A 12 -13.64 -3.47 -8.54
CA SER A 12 -14.88 -3.02 -9.14
C SER A 12 -14.64 -2.47 -10.55
N SER A 13 -15.58 -2.73 -11.46
CA SER A 13 -15.58 -2.18 -12.82
C SER A 13 -16.49 -0.96 -12.97
N ASP A 14 -17.29 -0.65 -11.95
CA ASP A 14 -18.14 0.53 -11.93
C ASP A 14 -17.44 1.66 -11.14
N PRO A 15 -17.17 2.81 -11.78
CA PRO A 15 -16.56 3.94 -11.09
C PRO A 15 -17.32 4.40 -9.85
N VAL A 16 -18.66 4.31 -9.83
CA VAL A 16 -19.46 4.73 -8.67
C VAL A 16 -19.33 3.72 -7.52
N ALA A 17 -19.45 2.42 -7.81
CA ALA A 17 -19.25 1.37 -6.82
C ALA A 17 -17.83 1.38 -6.24
N ARG A 18 -16.81 1.62 -7.07
CA ARG A 18 -15.42 1.82 -6.60
C ARG A 18 -15.32 2.91 -5.54
N GLU A 19 -15.76 4.13 -5.84
CA GLU A 19 -15.65 5.26 -4.91
C GLU A 19 -16.42 4.97 -3.61
N ARG A 20 -17.59 4.34 -3.73
CA ARG A 20 -18.37 3.93 -2.56
C ARG A 20 -17.61 2.91 -1.72
N LEU A 21 -17.08 1.83 -2.31
CA LEU A 21 -16.34 0.81 -1.55
C LEU A 21 -15.13 1.38 -0.81
N LEU A 22 -14.40 2.31 -1.43
CA LEU A 22 -13.31 3.01 -0.77
C LEU A 22 -13.83 3.87 0.39
N ALA A 23 -14.89 4.64 0.18
CA ALA A 23 -15.49 5.47 1.22
C ALA A 23 -15.97 4.63 2.41
N GLU A 24 -16.66 3.52 2.15
CA GLU A 24 -17.13 2.59 3.18
C GLU A 24 -15.96 1.95 3.94
N ALA A 25 -14.85 1.64 3.25
CA ALA A 25 -13.65 1.11 3.91
C ALA A 25 -13.06 2.13 4.90
N PHE A 26 -12.94 3.40 4.50
CA PHE A 26 -12.43 4.46 5.36
C PHE A 26 -13.37 4.79 6.52
N GLU A 27 -14.69 4.86 6.27
CA GLU A 27 -15.69 5.09 7.32
C GLU A 27 -15.68 3.95 8.36
N ALA A 28 -15.40 2.73 7.91
CA ALA A 28 -15.26 1.56 8.78
C ALA A 28 -13.91 1.49 9.53
N GLY A 29 -12.94 2.38 9.24
CA GLY A 29 -11.67 2.46 9.98
C GLY A 29 -10.44 1.91 9.25
N ALA A 30 -10.50 1.71 7.92
CA ALA A 30 -9.31 1.38 7.16
C ALA A 30 -8.21 2.45 7.31
N GLY A 31 -6.96 2.02 7.48
CA GLY A 31 -5.81 2.91 7.66
C GLY A 31 -5.24 3.47 6.35
N GLY A 32 -5.58 2.86 5.22
CA GLY A 32 -5.12 3.29 3.90
C GLY A 32 -5.59 2.37 2.79
N ALA A 33 -5.40 2.82 1.55
CA ALA A 33 -5.64 2.02 0.35
C ALA A 33 -4.53 2.29 -0.68
N GLU A 34 -4.20 1.26 -1.47
CA GLU A 34 -3.22 1.30 -2.54
C GLU A 34 -3.86 0.73 -3.81
N GLU A 35 -4.01 1.58 -4.83
CA GLU A 35 -4.48 1.15 -6.15
C GLU A 35 -3.43 0.26 -6.82
N LEU A 36 -3.89 -0.85 -7.40
CA LEU A 36 -3.06 -1.83 -8.09
C LEU A 36 -3.00 -1.49 -9.57
N ASP A 37 -1.81 -1.12 -10.04
CA ASP A 37 -1.52 -1.11 -11.47
C ASP A 37 -1.31 -2.55 -11.94
N THR A 38 -2.36 -3.14 -12.53
CA THR A 38 -2.32 -4.50 -13.03
C THR A 38 -1.54 -4.64 -14.34
N GLY A 39 -1.07 -3.53 -14.94
CA GLY A 39 -0.24 -3.52 -16.16
C GLY A 39 -0.91 -4.11 -17.40
N ALA A 40 -2.16 -4.57 -17.28
CA ALA A 40 -2.91 -5.19 -18.35
C ALA A 40 -3.69 -4.09 -19.10
N PRO A 41 -3.40 -3.83 -20.39
CA PRO A 41 -4.03 -2.75 -21.16
C PRO A 41 -5.54 -2.93 -21.41
N ALA A 42 -6.20 -3.91 -20.77
CA ALA A 42 -7.57 -4.32 -21.08
C ALA A 42 -8.44 -4.71 -19.86
N SER A 43 -7.96 -4.58 -18.62
CA SER A 43 -8.87 -4.72 -17.47
C SER A 43 -9.39 -3.34 -17.07
N PRO A 44 -10.65 -2.97 -17.39
CA PRO A 44 -11.26 -1.76 -16.85
C PRO A 44 -11.59 -1.90 -15.36
N CYS A 45 -11.29 -3.05 -14.76
CA CYS A 45 -11.55 -3.31 -13.36
C CYS A 45 -10.50 -2.58 -12.51
N PHE A 46 -10.97 -1.66 -11.69
CA PHE A 46 -10.18 -1.11 -10.62
C PHE A 46 -9.90 -2.20 -9.59
N GLU A 47 -8.67 -2.22 -9.07
CA GLU A 47 -8.27 -3.08 -7.97
C GLU A 47 -7.47 -2.27 -6.95
N ALA A 48 -7.67 -2.55 -5.67
CA ALA A 48 -6.87 -1.94 -4.61
C ALA A 48 -6.66 -2.88 -3.44
N TRP A 49 -5.50 -2.75 -2.79
CA TRP A 49 -5.33 -3.22 -1.42
C TRP A 49 -5.93 -2.20 -0.46
N VAL A 50 -6.68 -2.68 0.52
CA VAL A 50 -7.18 -1.90 1.66
C VAL A 50 -6.48 -2.42 2.91
N TYR A 51 -5.88 -1.52 3.69
CA TYR A 51 -5.14 -1.84 4.90
C TYR A 51 -6.01 -1.62 6.13
N LEU A 52 -6.11 -2.64 6.97
CA LEU A 52 -7.08 -2.75 8.06
C LEU A 52 -6.37 -2.95 9.40
N PRO A 53 -6.79 -2.27 10.49
CA PRO A 53 -6.33 -2.63 11.82
C PRO A 53 -6.66 -4.10 12.13
N THR A 54 -5.70 -4.85 12.66
CA THR A 54 -5.87 -6.31 12.87
C THR A 54 -7.09 -6.67 13.71
N ASP A 55 -7.37 -5.89 14.76
CA ASP A 55 -8.48 -6.14 15.69
C ASP A 55 -9.86 -5.86 15.08
N GLU A 56 -9.92 -5.12 13.98
CA GLU A 56 -11.16 -4.68 13.32
C GLU A 56 -11.36 -5.33 11.94
N ALA A 57 -10.35 -6.02 11.42
CA ALA A 57 -10.29 -6.47 10.04
C ALA A 57 -11.52 -7.30 9.59
N GLU A 58 -11.98 -8.23 10.44
CA GLU A 58 -13.15 -9.06 10.13
C GLU A 58 -14.46 -8.26 10.10
N ALA A 59 -14.62 -7.29 11.01
CA ALA A 59 -15.79 -6.43 11.07
C ALA A 59 -15.85 -5.51 9.85
N ILE A 60 -14.71 -4.90 9.48
CA ILE A 60 -14.60 -4.04 8.30
C ILE A 60 -14.89 -4.86 7.03
N ARG A 61 -14.29 -6.05 6.90
CA ARG A 61 -14.55 -6.92 5.77
C ARG A 61 -16.02 -7.29 5.65
N ALA A 62 -16.69 -7.63 6.75
CA ALA A 62 -18.11 -7.95 6.75
C ALA A 62 -18.96 -6.75 6.27
N GLY A 63 -18.62 -5.54 6.71
CA GLY A 63 -19.26 -4.30 6.23
C GLY A 63 -19.07 -4.08 4.73
N LEU A 64 -17.84 -4.27 4.23
CA LEU A 64 -17.54 -4.14 2.80
C LEU A 64 -18.27 -5.18 1.95
N VAL A 65 -18.35 -6.43 2.41
CA VAL A 65 -19.13 -7.48 1.74
C VAL A 65 -20.62 -7.13 1.68
N ALA A 66 -21.16 -6.50 2.73
CA ALA A 66 -22.56 -6.06 2.74
C ALA A 66 -22.81 -4.84 1.84
N ALA A 67 -21.80 -3.99 1.64
CA ALA A 67 -21.88 -2.81 0.77
C ALA A 67 -21.57 -3.11 -0.72
N ALA A 68 -20.91 -4.23 -1.00
CA ALA A 68 -20.55 -4.67 -2.34
C ALA A 68 -21.78 -5.03 -3.18
N GLY A 69 -21.77 -4.61 -4.45
CA GLY A 69 -22.71 -5.07 -5.47
C GLY A 69 -22.34 -6.46 -6.02
N GLU A 70 -23.22 -7.01 -6.86
CA GLU A 70 -23.03 -8.36 -7.45
C GLU A 70 -21.76 -8.47 -8.33
N ALA A 71 -21.33 -7.35 -8.92
CA ALA A 71 -20.15 -7.28 -9.79
C ALA A 71 -18.87 -6.80 -9.06
N ASP A 72 -18.96 -6.51 -7.76
CA ASP A 72 -17.83 -6.07 -6.94
C ASP A 72 -17.21 -7.27 -6.21
N GLU A 73 -15.90 -7.21 -5.97
CA GLU A 73 -15.19 -8.26 -5.26
C GLU A 73 -14.56 -7.73 -3.97
N VAL A 74 -14.78 -8.44 -2.87
CA VAL A 74 -14.11 -8.21 -1.58
C VAL A 74 -13.36 -9.49 -1.20
N GLY A 75 -12.03 -9.42 -1.24
CA GLY A 75 -11.12 -10.53 -1.04
C GLY A 75 -11.09 -11.04 0.41
N ALA A 76 -10.27 -12.07 0.63
CA ALA A 76 -9.94 -12.55 1.97
C ALA A 76 -8.98 -11.58 2.67
N ILE A 77 -8.95 -11.64 4.01
CA ILE A 77 -7.96 -10.92 4.82
C ILE A 77 -6.62 -11.65 4.74
N GLU A 78 -5.58 -10.91 4.41
CA GLU A 78 -4.20 -11.35 4.33
C GLU A 78 -3.36 -10.69 5.43
N SER A 79 -2.41 -11.45 5.96
CA SER A 79 -1.37 -10.89 6.82
C SER A 79 -0.34 -10.15 5.98
N LEU A 80 0.19 -9.05 6.53
CA LEU A 80 1.29 -8.34 5.91
C LEU A 80 2.60 -9.09 6.17
N PRO A 81 3.58 -9.00 5.25
CA PRO A 81 4.90 -9.55 5.50
C PRO A 81 5.56 -8.83 6.68
N GLU A 82 6.33 -9.57 7.49
CA GLU A 82 7.08 -9.01 8.61
C GLU A 82 8.33 -8.28 8.13
N VAL A 83 8.14 -7.10 7.54
CA VAL A 83 9.22 -6.27 6.99
C VAL A 83 9.21 -4.92 7.69
N ASP A 84 10.37 -4.51 8.21
CA ASP A 84 10.59 -3.11 8.55
C ASP A 84 10.83 -2.35 7.24
N TRP A 85 9.77 -1.78 6.69
CA TRP A 85 9.82 -1.05 5.44
C TRP A 85 10.72 0.19 5.51
N SER A 86 10.91 0.78 6.69
CA SER A 86 11.82 1.92 6.85
C SER A 86 13.27 1.49 6.63
N GLU A 87 13.69 0.40 7.27
CA GLU A 87 15.04 -0.13 7.13
C GLU A 87 15.25 -0.79 5.76
N ALA A 88 14.26 -1.51 5.24
CA ALA A 88 14.33 -2.10 3.91
C ALA A 88 14.51 -1.04 2.82
N TRP A 89 13.82 0.10 2.92
CA TRP A 89 13.99 1.22 2.00
C TRP A 89 15.38 1.86 2.13
N LYS A 90 15.86 2.12 3.35
CA LYS A 90 17.20 2.70 3.59
C LYS A 90 18.32 1.82 3.07
N ALA A 91 18.19 0.49 3.19
CA ALA A 91 19.18 -0.46 2.71
C ALA A 91 19.39 -0.40 1.19
N GLY A 92 18.39 0.06 0.44
CA GLY A 92 18.49 0.25 -1.01
C GLY A 92 19.07 1.60 -1.45
N LEU A 93 19.49 2.46 -0.51
CA LEU A 93 19.96 3.81 -0.80
C LEU A 93 21.46 3.98 -0.52
N GLU A 94 22.16 4.46 -1.54
CA GLU A 94 23.60 4.70 -1.50
C GLU A 94 23.91 6.17 -1.81
N ALA A 95 25.13 6.60 -1.48
CA ALA A 95 25.63 7.90 -1.90
C ALA A 95 25.97 7.87 -3.40
N LEU A 96 25.45 8.84 -4.14
CA LEU A 96 25.71 9.02 -5.56
C LEU A 96 26.80 10.08 -5.76
N ARG A 97 27.98 9.68 -6.25
CA ARG A 97 29.02 10.61 -6.70
C ARG A 97 28.69 11.12 -8.10
N VAL A 98 28.42 12.42 -8.21
CA VAL A 98 28.10 13.08 -9.49
C VAL A 98 29.38 13.59 -10.16
N SER A 99 30.33 14.10 -9.37
CA SER A 99 31.66 14.52 -9.81
C SER A 99 32.66 14.37 -8.67
N GLU A 100 33.92 14.76 -8.88
CA GLU A 100 34.94 14.74 -7.83
C GLU A 100 34.56 15.60 -6.61
N ARG A 101 33.84 16.71 -6.83
CA ARG A 101 33.48 17.68 -5.79
C ARG A 101 32.02 17.63 -5.37
N LEU A 102 31.20 16.77 -5.99
CA LEU A 102 29.76 16.73 -5.75
C LEU A 102 29.27 15.31 -5.50
N VAL A 103 28.62 15.15 -4.36
CA VAL A 103 28.00 13.90 -3.91
C VAL A 103 26.59 14.22 -3.41
N VAL A 104 25.62 13.42 -3.87
CA VAL A 104 24.25 13.41 -3.34
C VAL A 104 24.13 12.19 -2.45
N ARG A 105 23.83 12.38 -1.16
CA ARG A 105 23.71 11.27 -0.21
C ARG A 105 22.48 11.42 0.68
N PRO A 106 21.85 10.30 1.07
CA PRO A 106 20.93 10.31 2.19
C PRO A 106 21.67 10.74 3.49
N PRO A 107 20.99 11.43 4.42
CA PRO A 107 21.63 11.97 5.64
C PRO A 107 22.19 10.87 6.56
N PHE A 108 21.67 9.64 6.45
CA PHE A 108 22.10 8.47 7.23
C PHE A 108 23.27 7.69 6.61
N VAL A 109 23.69 8.01 5.38
CA VAL A 109 24.86 7.37 4.73
C VAL A 109 26.09 8.22 4.96
N ALA A 110 27.14 7.65 5.58
CA ALA A 110 28.43 8.32 5.71
C ALA A 110 29.17 8.33 4.36
N PHE A 111 29.79 9.46 4.02
CA PHE A 111 30.62 9.61 2.81
C PHE A 111 31.72 10.63 3.07
N GLU A 112 32.97 10.26 2.78
CA GLU A 112 34.12 11.14 2.87
C GLU A 112 34.49 11.67 1.48
N LEU A 113 34.58 13.01 1.35
CA LEU A 113 35.13 13.63 0.15
C LEU A 113 36.66 13.56 0.21
N GLU A 114 37.28 13.18 -0.90
CA GLU A 114 38.74 13.24 -1.01
C GLU A 114 39.20 14.70 -0.90
N PRO A 115 40.24 14.99 -0.10
CA PRO A 115 40.80 16.33 -0.03
C PRO A 115 41.43 16.74 -1.38
N ASP A 116 41.22 18.00 -1.78
CA ASP A 116 41.82 18.63 -2.98
C ASP A 116 43.37 18.60 -2.94
#